data_AF-A0A9Q0WQG4-F1
#
_entry.id   AF-A0A9Q0WQG4-F1
#
_cell.length_a   1.000
_cell.length_b   1.000
_cell.length_c   1.000
_cell.angle_alpha   90.00
_cell.angle_beta   90.00
_cell.angle_gamma   90.00
#
_symmetry.space_group_name_H-M   'P 1'
#
loop_
_entity.id
_entity.type
_entity.pdbx_description
1 polymer ?
#
loop_
_entity_poly.entity_id
_entity_poly.type
_entity_poly.pdbx_seq_one_letter_code
_entity_poly.pdbx_strand_id
1 'polypeptide(L)'
;MNSLKQGTISKLLLFTLRLLSLTLQIPLFIATVLQHFCNWSNLIKHSPMPRQLSQLNPQWEKGYFRKGCVLEGMERYDDALATFQIALQHNPQSTEVSRKIKRISQLARDKKRAQEVQSMKSNVDMAKHLETLKSEMSEKLGSEECFEDMFSFLVETMETAVKSWHEASKVDPRVYFFLDKEKTQTDKYAPVVNIDKAFESPHTHSNCFSFLRQYADDSFSKAACLVVPKNIISYPQVWKGQGSRKWKHGQHDGFFVQYESHFMRKIWFIASTNEKGQTLCRDPDVLDIGAHEVLPRLFKEKP
;
A
#
# COMPACT_ATOMS: atom_id res chain seq x y z
N MET A 1 -34.62 -29.47 -14.55
CA MET A 1 -34.02 -30.31 -15.62
C MET A 1 -32.61 -29.81 -16.00
N ASN A 2 -31.66 -29.83 -15.06
CA ASN A 2 -30.29 -29.32 -15.30
C ASN A 2 -29.18 -30.28 -14.84
N SER A 3 -29.42 -31.61 -14.83
CA SER A 3 -28.38 -32.60 -14.51
C SER A 3 -27.80 -33.35 -15.71
N LEU A 4 -28.15 -32.97 -16.95
CA LEU A 4 -27.71 -33.69 -18.16
C LEU A 4 -26.52 -33.05 -18.90
N LYS A 5 -25.93 -31.94 -18.43
CA LYS A 5 -24.73 -31.34 -19.05
C LYS A 5 -23.41 -31.57 -18.31
N GLN A 6 -23.41 -32.10 -17.08
CA GLN A 6 -22.16 -32.37 -16.34
C GLN A 6 -21.51 -33.73 -16.68
N GLY A 7 -22.28 -34.72 -17.14
CA GLY A 7 -21.76 -36.05 -17.49
C GLY A 7 -20.92 -36.09 -18.78
N THR A 8 -21.17 -35.19 -19.72
CA THR A 8 -20.47 -35.16 -21.02
C THR A 8 -19.15 -34.40 -20.92
N ILE A 9 -19.08 -33.34 -20.09
CA ILE A 9 -17.86 -32.53 -19.89
C ILE A 9 -16.79 -33.34 -19.15
N SER A 10 -17.17 -34.15 -18.15
CA SER A 10 -16.22 -34.99 -17.42
C SER A 10 -15.62 -36.11 -18.30
N LYS A 11 -16.43 -36.71 -19.19
CA LYS A 11 -15.94 -37.69 -20.17
C LYS A 11 -15.08 -37.06 -21.25
N LEU A 12 -15.39 -35.84 -21.70
CA LEU A 12 -14.56 -35.09 -22.65
C LEU A 12 -13.22 -34.69 -22.01
N LEU A 13 -13.23 -34.25 -20.74
CA LEU A 13 -12.02 -33.89 -19.98
C LEU A 13 -11.13 -35.11 -19.75
N LEU A 14 -11.72 -36.27 -19.40
CA LEU A 14 -11.01 -37.54 -19.25
C LEU A 14 -10.48 -38.10 -20.59
N PHE A 15 -11.18 -37.87 -21.69
CA PHE A 15 -10.71 -38.25 -23.04
C PHE A 15 -9.57 -37.33 -23.52
N THR A 16 -9.65 -36.02 -23.22
CA THR A 16 -8.55 -35.07 -23.49
C THR A 16 -7.33 -35.30 -22.59
N LEU A 17 -7.52 -35.68 -21.32
CA LEU A 17 -6.43 -36.06 -20.42
C LEU A 17 -5.78 -37.40 -20.81
N ARG A 18 -6.57 -38.37 -21.34
CA ARG A 18 -6.02 -39.61 -21.89
C ARG A 18 -5.28 -39.40 -23.21
N LEU A 19 -5.75 -38.52 -24.08
CA LEU A 19 -5.04 -38.12 -25.30
C LEU A 19 -3.75 -37.35 -24.97
N LEU A 20 -3.76 -36.49 -23.95
CA LEU A 20 -2.53 -35.83 -23.46
C LEU A 20 -1.52 -36.82 -22.85
N SER A 21 -1.99 -37.93 -22.27
CA SER A 21 -1.11 -39.00 -21.75
C SER A 21 -0.56 -39.95 -22.82
N LEU A 22 -1.15 -39.96 -24.02
CA LEU A 22 -0.72 -40.78 -25.17
C LEU A 22 0.10 -39.99 -26.19
N THR A 23 0.10 -38.66 -26.13
CA THR A 23 1.09 -37.81 -26.81
C THR A 23 2.28 -37.56 -25.88
N LEU A 24 3.00 -38.64 -25.59
CA LEU A 24 4.30 -38.67 -24.94
C LEU A 24 5.29 -37.82 -25.78
N GLN A 25 5.86 -36.75 -25.20
CA GLN A 25 7.33 -36.45 -25.20
C GLN A 25 7.74 -35.05 -24.62
N ILE A 26 7.02 -34.38 -23.71
CA ILE A 26 7.42 -33.00 -23.28
C ILE A 26 7.47 -32.68 -21.75
N PRO A 27 6.89 -33.42 -20.78
CA PRO A 27 6.91 -32.98 -19.36
C PRO A 27 8.29 -33.06 -18.69
N LEU A 28 9.12 -34.07 -19.03
CA LEU A 28 10.47 -34.14 -18.48
C LEU A 28 11.34 -32.98 -18.97
N PHE A 29 11.15 -32.48 -20.19
CA PHE A 29 12.01 -31.41 -20.70
C PHE A 29 11.77 -30.09 -19.96
N ILE A 30 10.52 -29.73 -19.67
CA ILE A 30 10.21 -28.48 -18.95
C ILE A 30 10.64 -28.56 -17.48
N ALA A 31 10.44 -29.71 -16.82
CA ALA A 31 10.93 -29.95 -15.47
C ALA A 31 12.47 -29.94 -15.44
N THR A 32 13.13 -30.57 -16.40
CA THR A 32 14.60 -30.60 -16.49
C THR A 32 15.17 -29.24 -16.86
N VAL A 33 14.48 -28.43 -17.68
CA VAL A 33 14.87 -27.05 -18.03
C VAL A 33 14.68 -26.11 -16.85
N LEU A 34 13.60 -26.21 -16.08
CA LEU A 34 13.40 -25.44 -14.85
C LEU A 34 14.39 -25.87 -13.76
N GLN A 35 14.62 -27.17 -13.58
CA GLN A 35 15.64 -27.70 -12.67
C GLN A 35 17.04 -27.27 -13.11
N HIS A 36 17.35 -27.27 -14.41
CA HIS A 36 18.58 -26.72 -14.95
C HIS A 36 18.65 -25.22 -14.73
N PHE A 37 17.59 -24.45 -14.91
CA PHE A 37 17.60 -23.00 -14.73
C PHE A 37 17.80 -22.61 -13.25
N CYS A 38 17.17 -23.34 -12.32
CA CYS A 38 17.37 -23.23 -10.87
C CYS A 38 18.75 -23.74 -10.43
N ASN A 39 19.25 -24.83 -11.01
CA ASN A 39 20.63 -25.27 -10.75
C ASN A 39 21.63 -24.29 -11.33
N TRP A 40 21.40 -23.71 -12.52
CA TRP A 40 22.28 -22.73 -13.15
C TRP A 40 22.29 -21.43 -12.36
N SER A 41 21.14 -20.96 -11.86
CA SER A 41 21.07 -19.78 -11.01
C SER A 41 21.80 -19.98 -9.67
N ASN A 42 21.70 -21.17 -9.05
CA ASN A 42 22.47 -21.54 -7.86
C ASN A 42 23.97 -21.77 -8.16
N LEU A 43 24.32 -22.36 -9.30
CA LEU A 43 25.70 -22.52 -9.76
C LEU A 43 26.35 -21.16 -10.03
N ILE A 44 25.60 -20.18 -10.53
CA ILE A 44 26.10 -18.83 -10.78
C ILE A 44 26.31 -18.07 -9.47
N LYS A 45 25.47 -18.30 -8.44
CA LYS A 45 25.67 -17.73 -7.09
C LYS A 45 26.92 -18.27 -6.39
N HIS A 46 27.30 -19.52 -6.65
CA HIS A 46 28.40 -20.19 -5.94
C HIS A 46 29.65 -20.48 -6.78
N SER A 47 29.62 -20.30 -8.11
CA SER A 47 30.78 -20.59 -8.96
C SER A 47 31.65 -19.35 -9.23
N PRO A 48 32.97 -19.55 -9.39
CA PRO A 48 33.89 -18.53 -9.89
C PRO A 48 33.79 -18.33 -11.41
N MET A 49 32.67 -18.69 -12.05
CA MET A 49 32.47 -18.59 -13.50
C MET A 49 32.73 -17.20 -14.12
N PRO A 50 32.36 -16.04 -13.51
CA PRO A 50 32.68 -14.75 -14.11
C PRO A 50 34.20 -14.48 -14.17
N ARG A 51 35.01 -15.12 -13.31
CA ARG A 51 36.48 -15.08 -13.38
C ARG A 51 37.02 -16.03 -14.46
N GLN A 52 36.50 -17.25 -14.55
CA GLN A 52 37.01 -18.25 -15.52
C GLN A 52 36.65 -17.92 -16.98
N LEU A 53 35.50 -17.29 -17.25
CA LEU A 53 35.13 -16.82 -18.59
C LEU A 53 36.07 -15.71 -19.11
N SER A 54 36.62 -14.90 -18.21
CA SER A 54 37.59 -13.85 -18.55
C SER A 54 38.97 -14.41 -18.88
N GLN A 55 39.27 -15.65 -18.46
CA GLN A 55 40.56 -16.31 -18.63
C GLN A 55 40.64 -17.21 -19.87
N LEU A 56 39.51 -17.65 -20.42
CA LEU A 56 39.47 -18.61 -21.55
C LEU A 56 39.46 -17.95 -22.94
N ASN A 57 39.09 -16.67 -23.06
CA ASN A 57 39.33 -15.83 -24.24
C ASN A 57 38.95 -14.35 -23.95
N PRO A 58 39.92 -13.44 -23.75
CA PRO A 58 39.66 -12.03 -23.38
C PRO A 58 38.90 -11.20 -24.43
N GLN A 59 38.72 -11.71 -25.65
CA GLN A 59 38.10 -11.02 -26.79
C GLN A 59 36.65 -11.49 -27.08
N TRP A 60 36.05 -12.29 -26.20
CA TRP A 60 34.79 -12.98 -26.49
C TRP A 60 33.54 -12.18 -26.08
N GLU A 61 33.00 -11.40 -27.01
CA GLU A 61 31.74 -10.64 -26.83
C GLU A 61 30.59 -11.49 -26.27
N LYS A 62 30.39 -12.72 -26.77
CA LYS A 62 29.31 -13.62 -26.33
C LYS A 62 29.39 -13.99 -24.84
N GLY A 63 30.61 -14.04 -24.27
CA GLY A 63 30.82 -14.33 -22.85
C GLY A 63 30.31 -13.18 -21.97
N TYR A 64 30.70 -11.96 -22.29
CA TYR A 64 30.22 -10.75 -21.62
C TYR A 64 28.72 -10.56 -21.82
N PHE A 65 28.21 -10.81 -23.03
CA PHE A 65 26.77 -10.74 -23.30
C PHE A 65 25.96 -11.69 -22.41
N ARG A 66 26.37 -12.97 -22.30
CA ARG A 66 25.71 -13.94 -21.41
C ARG A 66 25.78 -13.53 -19.95
N LYS A 67 26.93 -13.02 -19.48
CA LYS A 67 27.08 -12.49 -18.12
C LYS A 67 26.14 -11.30 -17.87
N GLY A 68 26.00 -10.39 -18.83
CA GLY A 68 25.07 -9.27 -18.77
C GLY A 68 23.60 -9.73 -18.66
N CYS A 69 23.20 -10.74 -19.44
CA CYS A 69 21.85 -11.32 -19.37
C CYS A 69 21.56 -11.98 -18.01
N VAL A 70 22.55 -12.63 -17.41
CA VAL A 70 22.43 -13.18 -16.05
C VAL A 70 22.24 -12.07 -15.03
N LEU A 71 23.02 -10.98 -15.12
CA LEU A 71 22.90 -9.84 -14.22
C LEU A 71 21.58 -9.08 -14.40
N GLU A 72 21.05 -9.00 -15.63
CA GLU A 72 19.70 -8.52 -15.94
C GLU A 72 18.65 -9.37 -15.21
N GLY A 73 18.75 -10.70 -15.27
CA GLY A 73 17.85 -11.62 -14.56
C GLY A 73 17.97 -11.55 -13.04
N MET A 74 19.09 -11.05 -12.51
CA MET A 74 19.29 -10.75 -11.09
C MET A 74 18.88 -9.32 -10.70
N GLU A 75 18.34 -8.54 -11.63
CA GLU A 75 18.01 -7.11 -11.47
C GLU A 75 19.16 -6.22 -10.99
N ARG A 76 20.41 -6.65 -11.23
CA ARG A 76 21.63 -5.88 -10.97
C ARG A 76 21.94 -5.02 -12.20
N TYR A 77 21.09 -4.03 -12.45
CA TYR A 77 21.10 -3.30 -13.73
C TYR A 77 22.39 -2.50 -13.96
N ASP A 78 23.02 -1.94 -12.93
CA ASP A 78 24.28 -1.21 -13.07
C ASP A 78 25.43 -2.14 -13.49
N ASP A 79 25.54 -3.31 -12.85
CA ASP A 79 26.53 -4.33 -13.19
C ASP A 79 26.28 -4.94 -14.59
N ALA A 80 25.00 -5.14 -14.94
CA ALA A 80 24.59 -5.60 -16.26
C ALA A 80 25.00 -4.58 -17.34
N LEU A 81 24.76 -3.29 -17.09
CA LEU A 81 25.13 -2.19 -17.98
C LEU A 81 26.64 -2.17 -18.22
N ALA A 82 27.45 -2.20 -17.17
CA ALA A 82 28.92 -2.24 -17.27
C ALA A 82 29.39 -3.47 -18.06
N THR A 83 28.78 -4.62 -17.82
CA THR A 83 29.11 -5.86 -18.54
C THR A 83 28.75 -5.79 -20.02
N PHE A 84 27.59 -5.22 -20.38
CA PHE A 84 27.20 -5.02 -21.77
C PHE A 84 28.05 -3.95 -22.48
N GLN A 85 28.53 -2.93 -21.77
CA GLN A 85 29.47 -1.95 -22.32
C GLN A 85 30.80 -2.60 -22.70
N ILE A 86 31.31 -3.51 -21.87
CA ILE A 86 32.51 -4.31 -22.21
C ILE A 86 32.22 -5.19 -23.44
N ALA A 87 31.05 -5.84 -23.51
CA ALA A 87 30.65 -6.60 -24.69
C ALA A 87 30.65 -5.74 -25.98
N LEU A 88 30.19 -4.50 -25.88
CA LEU A 88 30.17 -3.54 -27.00
C LEU A 88 31.58 -3.10 -27.42
N GLN A 89 32.53 -2.98 -26.48
CA GLN A 89 33.93 -2.67 -26.81
C GLN A 89 34.58 -3.77 -27.68
N HIS A 90 34.22 -5.03 -27.44
CA HIS A 90 34.71 -6.16 -28.23
C HIS A 90 34.01 -6.31 -29.60
N ASN A 91 32.74 -5.87 -29.70
CA ASN A 91 32.02 -5.83 -30.97
C ASN A 91 31.18 -4.54 -31.11
N PRO A 92 31.77 -3.44 -31.59
CA PRO A 92 31.10 -2.15 -31.69
C PRO A 92 29.89 -2.14 -32.65
N GLN A 93 29.82 -3.09 -33.58
CA GLN A 93 28.73 -3.20 -34.56
C GLN A 93 27.57 -4.10 -34.08
N SER A 94 27.63 -4.60 -32.83
CA SER A 94 26.59 -5.45 -32.27
C SER A 94 25.30 -4.66 -31.98
N THR A 95 24.32 -4.81 -32.86
CA THR A 95 22.99 -4.21 -32.69
C THR A 95 22.24 -4.81 -31.50
N GLU A 96 22.50 -6.08 -31.17
CA GLU A 96 21.88 -6.78 -30.05
C GLU A 96 22.36 -6.24 -28.70
N VAL A 97 23.68 -6.09 -28.52
CA VAL A 97 24.28 -5.49 -27.32
C VAL A 97 23.80 -4.05 -27.15
N SER A 98 23.76 -3.28 -28.23
CA SER A 98 23.27 -1.89 -28.23
C SER A 98 21.80 -1.79 -27.78
N ARG A 99 20.94 -2.71 -28.25
CA ARG A 99 19.53 -2.78 -27.82
C ARG A 99 19.42 -3.13 -26.34
N LYS A 100 20.25 -4.06 -25.86
CA LYS A 100 20.30 -4.45 -24.43
C LYS A 100 20.74 -3.30 -23.55
N ILE A 101 21.79 -2.56 -23.90
CA ILE A 101 22.25 -1.38 -23.15
C ILE A 101 21.13 -0.35 -23.01
N LYS A 102 20.41 -0.03 -24.10
CA LYS A 102 19.28 0.90 -24.07
C LYS A 102 18.18 0.43 -23.11
N ARG A 103 17.79 -0.85 -23.19
CA ARG A 103 16.77 -1.45 -22.31
C ARG A 103 17.20 -1.43 -20.84
N ILE A 104 18.42 -1.86 -20.53
CA ILE A 104 18.95 -1.90 -19.16
C ILE A 104 19.10 -0.50 -18.59
N SER A 105 19.53 0.48 -19.39
CA SER A 105 19.59 1.89 -18.97
C SER A 105 18.21 2.39 -18.54
N GLN A 106 17.17 2.01 -19.28
CA GLN A 106 15.80 2.38 -18.93
C GLN A 106 15.35 1.69 -17.64
N LEU A 107 15.56 0.38 -17.51
CA LEU A 107 15.22 -0.38 -16.30
C LEU A 107 15.98 0.11 -15.06
N ALA A 108 17.25 0.49 -15.19
CA ALA A 108 18.05 1.06 -14.11
C ALA A 108 17.46 2.40 -13.64
N ARG A 109 17.10 3.29 -14.57
CA ARG A 109 16.44 4.56 -14.25
C ARG A 109 15.08 4.35 -13.60
N ASP A 110 14.29 3.41 -14.11
CA ASP A 110 12.96 3.11 -13.58
C ASP A 110 13.06 2.48 -12.18
N LYS A 111 14.02 1.59 -11.93
CA LYS A 111 14.32 1.04 -10.61
C LYS A 111 14.75 2.13 -9.63
N LYS A 112 15.66 3.01 -10.04
CA LYS A 112 16.11 4.14 -9.21
C LYS A 112 14.96 5.08 -8.88
N ARG A 113 14.13 5.43 -9.87
CA ARG A 113 12.93 6.24 -9.66
C ARG A 113 11.97 5.55 -8.70
N ALA A 114 11.68 4.26 -8.88
CA ALA A 114 10.81 3.52 -7.98
C ALA A 114 11.34 3.48 -6.54
N GLN A 115 12.66 3.32 -6.35
CA GLN A 115 13.31 3.38 -5.04
C GLN A 115 13.22 4.78 -4.41
N GLU A 116 13.44 5.84 -5.19
CA GLU A 116 13.27 7.22 -4.73
C GLU A 116 11.81 7.48 -4.30
N VAL A 117 10.84 7.05 -5.10
CA VAL A 117 9.41 7.14 -4.75
C VAL A 117 9.10 6.37 -3.48
N GLN A 118 9.60 5.14 -3.35
CA GLN A 118 9.39 4.33 -2.16
C GLN A 118 9.99 5.00 -0.92
N SER A 119 11.20 5.55 -1.01
CA SER A 119 11.82 6.29 0.08
C SER A 119 11.03 7.54 0.46
N MET A 120 10.48 8.27 -0.52
CA MET A 120 9.62 9.44 -0.25
C MET A 120 8.32 9.07 0.48
N LYS A 121 7.80 7.85 0.25
CA LYS A 121 6.57 7.31 0.86
C LYS A 121 6.82 6.66 2.23
N SER A 122 7.95 5.97 2.42
CA SER A 122 8.29 5.26 3.66
C SER A 122 8.70 6.17 4.81
N ASN A 123 9.00 7.45 4.55
CA ASN A 123 9.36 8.43 5.57
C ASN A 123 8.17 8.90 6.43
N VAL A 124 6.99 8.27 6.30
CA VAL A 124 5.80 8.61 7.10
C VAL A 124 5.77 7.71 8.33
N ASP A 125 6.32 8.21 9.42
CA ASP A 125 6.24 7.57 10.74
C ASP A 125 5.15 8.28 11.55
N MET A 126 3.91 7.77 11.46
CA MET A 126 2.77 8.38 12.15
C MET A 126 2.89 8.30 13.66
N ALA A 127 3.53 7.25 14.20
CA ALA A 127 3.74 7.11 15.63
C ALA A 127 4.57 8.29 16.16
N LYS A 128 5.66 8.65 15.47
CA LYS A 128 6.50 9.79 15.85
C LYS A 128 5.75 11.12 15.89
N HIS A 129 4.80 11.34 14.98
CA HIS A 129 3.97 12.56 14.98
C HIS A 129 2.93 12.58 16.10
N LEU A 130 2.57 11.42 16.64
CA LEU A 130 1.55 11.26 17.65
C LEU A 130 2.13 11.01 19.06
N GLU A 131 3.43 11.15 19.28
CA GLU A 131 4.06 10.96 20.59
C GLU A 131 3.43 11.85 21.68
N THR A 132 3.14 13.12 21.36
CA THR A 132 2.42 14.01 22.29
C THR A 132 1.05 13.46 22.67
N LEU A 133 0.33 12.89 21.69
CA LEU A 133 -0.96 12.24 21.94
C LEU A 133 -0.78 10.99 22.81
N LYS A 134 0.25 10.20 22.55
CA LYS A 134 0.59 9.01 23.34
C LYS A 134 0.76 9.36 24.81
N SER A 135 1.51 10.41 25.11
CA SER A 135 1.66 10.93 26.47
C SER A 135 0.32 11.36 27.06
N GLU A 136 -0.47 12.18 26.35
CA GLU A 136 -1.82 12.60 26.82
C GLU A 136 -2.76 11.41 27.08
N MET A 137 -2.66 10.33 26.30
CA MET A 137 -3.48 9.12 26.47
C MET A 137 -3.05 8.34 27.71
N SER A 138 -1.74 8.20 27.95
CA SER A 138 -1.18 7.51 29.12
C SER A 138 -1.56 8.20 30.44
N GLU A 139 -1.60 9.54 30.47
CA GLU A 139 -1.99 10.29 31.67
C GLU A 139 -3.48 10.10 32.02
N LYS A 140 -4.34 9.93 31.01
CA LYS A 140 -5.80 9.80 31.21
C LYS A 140 -6.25 8.37 31.48
N LEU A 141 -5.47 7.37 31.08
CA LEU A 141 -5.79 5.95 31.22
C LEU A 141 -4.84 5.30 32.22
N GLY A 142 -5.34 4.98 33.41
CA GLY A 142 -4.54 4.29 34.44
C GLY A 142 -4.24 2.81 34.17
N SER A 143 -4.70 2.23 33.05
CA SER A 143 -4.39 0.85 32.67
C SER A 143 -3.52 0.83 31.40
N GLU A 144 -2.29 0.33 31.50
CA GLU A 144 -1.30 0.39 30.42
C GLU A 144 -1.72 -0.35 29.15
N GLU A 145 -2.34 -1.53 29.27
CA GLU A 145 -2.67 -2.38 28.11
C GLU A 145 -3.74 -1.76 27.19
N CYS A 146 -4.72 -1.04 27.73
CA CYS A 146 -5.85 -0.52 26.94
C CYS A 146 -5.46 0.67 26.06
N PHE A 147 -4.54 1.53 26.52
CA PHE A 147 -4.18 2.73 25.78
C PHE A 147 -3.21 2.43 24.63
N GLU A 148 -2.28 1.49 24.81
CA GLU A 148 -1.34 1.07 23.76
C GLU A 148 -2.06 0.44 22.57
N ASP A 149 -3.08 -0.39 22.81
CA ASP A 149 -3.92 -0.95 21.75
C ASP A 149 -4.69 0.14 20.99
N MET A 150 -5.28 1.12 21.70
CA MET A 150 -5.99 2.24 21.07
C MET A 150 -5.06 3.15 20.29
N PHE A 151 -3.84 3.38 20.79
CA PHE A 151 -2.81 4.15 20.10
C PHE A 151 -2.35 3.43 18.82
N SER A 152 -2.07 2.13 18.93
CA SER A 152 -1.71 1.28 17.79
C SER A 152 -2.81 1.28 16.73
N PHE A 153 -4.07 1.14 17.14
CA PHE A 153 -5.24 1.26 16.26
C PHE A 153 -5.29 2.59 15.50
N LEU A 154 -5.03 3.72 16.17
CA LEU A 154 -5.01 5.03 15.53
C LEU A 154 -3.86 5.14 14.51
N VAL A 155 -2.65 4.77 14.91
CA VAL A 155 -1.45 4.80 14.06
C VAL A 155 -1.66 3.95 12.81
N GLU A 156 -2.09 2.69 12.99
CA GLU A 156 -2.36 1.77 11.87
C GLU A 156 -3.43 2.31 10.92
N THR A 157 -4.48 2.92 11.45
CA THR A 157 -5.54 3.54 10.64
C THR A 157 -4.99 4.71 9.81
N MET A 158 -4.21 5.60 10.43
CA MET A 158 -3.61 6.75 9.75
C MET A 158 -2.59 6.32 8.70
N GLU A 159 -1.73 5.37 9.02
CA GLU A 159 -0.77 4.81 8.07
C GLU A 159 -1.46 4.13 6.89
N THR A 160 -2.52 3.36 7.14
CA THR A 160 -3.28 2.70 6.08
C THR A 160 -3.92 3.73 5.15
N ALA A 161 -4.50 4.80 5.72
CA ALA A 161 -5.06 5.90 4.94
C ALA A 161 -3.99 6.60 4.09
N VAL A 162 -2.80 6.88 4.65
CA VAL A 162 -1.68 7.45 3.90
C VAL A 162 -1.22 6.52 2.78
N LYS A 163 -1.05 5.22 3.06
CA LYS A 163 -0.65 4.21 2.07
C LYS A 163 -1.67 4.17 0.92
N SER A 164 -2.96 4.12 1.22
CA SER A 164 -4.03 4.18 0.20
C SER A 164 -3.98 5.48 -0.61
N TRP A 165 -3.74 6.62 0.03
CA TRP A 165 -3.58 7.90 -0.69
C TRP A 165 -2.36 7.90 -1.61
N HIS A 166 -1.22 7.37 -1.16
CA HIS A 166 0.00 7.29 -1.97
C HIS A 166 -0.16 6.36 -3.20
N GLU A 167 -1.04 5.36 -3.13
CA GLU A 167 -1.32 4.42 -4.21
C GLU A 167 -2.34 4.97 -5.22
N ALA A 168 -3.44 5.54 -4.73
CA ALA A 168 -4.58 5.92 -5.56
C ALA A 168 -4.85 7.43 -5.65
N SER A 169 -4.09 8.26 -4.93
CA SER A 169 -4.38 9.70 -4.70
C SER A 169 -5.81 9.94 -4.19
N LYS A 170 -6.36 8.94 -3.47
CA LYS A 170 -7.72 8.95 -2.93
C LYS A 170 -7.74 8.07 -1.68
N VAL A 171 -8.56 8.46 -0.71
CA VAL A 171 -9.04 7.58 0.36
C VAL A 171 -10.55 7.54 0.30
N ASP A 172 -11.13 6.39 0.64
CA ASP A 172 -12.58 6.28 0.78
C ASP A 172 -13.00 6.81 2.16
N PRO A 173 -14.17 7.47 2.26
CA PRO A 173 -14.68 7.98 3.50
C PRO A 173 -15.22 6.85 4.39
N ARG A 174 -14.55 6.61 5.53
CA ARG A 174 -14.83 5.47 6.41
C ARG A 174 -14.70 5.86 7.88
N VAL A 175 -15.44 5.16 8.73
CA VAL A 175 -15.26 5.14 10.17
C VAL A 175 -14.74 3.78 10.57
N TYR A 176 -13.58 3.76 11.21
CA TYR A 176 -12.95 2.60 11.82
C TYR A 176 -13.36 2.57 13.29
N PHE A 177 -13.81 1.43 13.78
CA PHE A 177 -14.22 1.23 15.17
C PHE A 177 -13.25 0.28 15.87
N PHE A 178 -12.78 0.69 17.04
CA PHE A 178 -12.01 -0.18 17.93
C PHE A 178 -12.98 -0.99 18.80
N LEU A 179 -13.33 -2.17 18.29
CA LEU A 179 -14.34 -3.07 18.85
C LEU A 179 -13.83 -3.81 20.08
N ASP A 180 -14.71 -4.05 21.05
CA ASP A 180 -14.40 -4.92 22.18
C ASP A 180 -14.52 -6.39 21.76
N LYS A 181 -13.40 -7.12 21.73
CA LYS A 181 -13.33 -8.50 21.24
C LYS A 181 -14.21 -9.49 22.01
N GLU A 182 -14.53 -9.20 23.27
CA GLU A 182 -15.31 -10.09 24.13
C GLU A 182 -16.81 -9.80 24.05
N LYS A 183 -17.18 -8.52 23.91
CA LYS A 183 -18.59 -8.08 23.95
C LYS A 183 -19.22 -7.96 22.57
N THR A 184 -18.43 -7.78 21.52
CA THR A 184 -18.95 -7.47 20.18
C THR A 184 -19.32 -8.73 19.41
N GLN A 185 -20.50 -8.74 18.78
CA GLN A 185 -20.90 -9.77 17.82
C GLN A 185 -20.23 -9.50 16.46
N THR A 186 -19.07 -10.10 16.22
CA THR A 186 -18.25 -9.87 15.02
C THR A 186 -18.92 -10.26 13.70
N ASP A 187 -19.91 -11.15 13.75
CA ASP A 187 -20.68 -11.56 12.56
C ASP A 187 -21.68 -10.48 12.11
N LYS A 188 -22.06 -9.57 13.02
CA LYS A 188 -23.05 -8.52 12.80
C LYS A 188 -22.41 -7.14 12.64
N TYR A 189 -21.34 -6.86 13.39
CA TYR A 189 -20.68 -5.56 13.42
C TYR A 189 -19.26 -5.67 12.85
N ALA A 190 -19.06 -5.06 11.68
CA ALA A 190 -17.76 -4.91 11.06
C ALA A 190 -16.95 -3.77 11.74
N PRO A 191 -15.62 -3.87 11.78
CA PRO A 191 -14.75 -2.81 12.32
C PRO A 191 -14.67 -1.57 11.43
N VAL A 192 -15.18 -1.63 10.20
CA VAL A 192 -15.11 -0.52 9.23
C VAL A 192 -16.50 -0.27 8.65
N VAL A 193 -16.93 0.99 8.69
CA VAL A 193 -18.21 1.46 8.16
C VAL A 193 -17.96 2.52 7.10
N ASN A 194 -18.48 2.31 5.89
CA ASN A 194 -18.39 3.28 4.80
C ASN A 194 -19.43 4.38 4.97
N ILE A 195 -19.05 5.63 4.65
CA ILE A 195 -19.88 6.82 4.88
C ILE A 195 -19.88 7.76 3.66
N ASP A 196 -19.84 7.20 2.45
CA ASP A 196 -19.69 7.95 1.18
C ASP A 196 -20.70 9.08 0.98
N LYS A 197 -21.93 8.89 1.45
CA LYS A 197 -23.04 9.85 1.28
C LYS A 197 -23.24 10.78 2.47
N ALA A 198 -22.44 10.61 3.53
CA ALA A 198 -22.63 11.34 4.79
C ALA A 198 -22.44 12.85 4.64
N PHE A 199 -21.77 13.31 3.59
CA PHE A 199 -21.38 14.70 3.44
C PHE A 199 -22.10 15.43 2.30
N GLU A 200 -23.13 14.82 1.71
CA GLU A 200 -23.89 15.40 0.60
C GLU A 200 -24.84 16.53 1.05
N SER A 201 -25.41 16.43 2.25
CA SER A 201 -26.40 17.38 2.78
C SER A 201 -26.45 17.39 4.31
N PRO A 202 -27.06 18.43 4.94
CA PRO A 202 -27.28 18.43 6.38
C PRO A 202 -28.10 17.24 6.89
N HIS A 203 -29.06 16.76 6.09
CA HIS A 203 -29.91 15.63 6.46
C HIS A 203 -29.14 14.31 6.43
N THR A 204 -28.38 14.04 5.37
CA THR A 204 -27.56 12.82 5.27
C THR A 204 -26.44 12.80 6.30
N HIS A 205 -25.86 13.97 6.60
CA HIS A 205 -24.89 14.14 7.69
C HIS A 205 -25.52 13.83 9.05
N SER A 206 -26.73 14.35 9.30
CA SER A 206 -27.45 14.14 10.55
C SER A 206 -27.81 12.68 10.78
N ASN A 207 -28.33 12.02 9.75
CA ASN A 207 -28.71 10.61 9.83
C ASN A 207 -27.46 9.73 10.01
N CYS A 208 -26.36 10.06 9.32
CA CYS A 208 -25.12 9.31 9.42
C CYS A 208 -24.54 9.35 10.83
N PHE A 209 -24.38 10.52 11.46
CA PHE A 209 -23.82 10.55 12.81
C PHE A 209 -24.74 9.87 13.83
N SER A 210 -26.06 9.94 13.65
CA SER A 210 -27.03 9.27 14.54
C SER A 210 -26.89 7.74 14.44
N PHE A 211 -26.75 7.22 13.22
CA PHE A 211 -26.44 5.82 12.98
C PHE A 211 -25.10 5.40 13.60
N LEU A 212 -24.04 6.20 13.40
CA LEU A 212 -22.70 5.89 13.93
C LEU A 212 -22.67 5.86 15.46
N ARG A 213 -23.44 6.72 16.15
CA ARG A 213 -23.61 6.66 17.61
C ARG A 213 -24.24 5.36 18.06
N GLN A 214 -25.33 4.96 17.42
CA GLN A 214 -25.99 3.70 17.73
C GLN A 214 -25.08 2.51 17.43
N TYR A 215 -24.37 2.56 16.30
CA TYR A 215 -23.40 1.53 15.92
C TYR A 215 -22.28 1.39 16.96
N ALA A 216 -21.73 2.50 17.45
CA ALA A 216 -20.70 2.50 18.48
C ALA A 216 -21.17 1.84 19.78
N ASP A 217 -22.40 2.15 20.21
CA ASP A 217 -23.01 1.60 21.44
C ASP A 217 -23.32 0.11 21.29
N ASP A 218 -24.02 -0.26 20.22
CA ASP A 218 -24.40 -1.65 19.92
C ASP A 218 -23.18 -2.59 19.74
N SER A 219 -22.07 -2.04 19.23
CA SER A 219 -20.83 -2.77 19.00
C SER A 219 -19.84 -2.67 20.15
N PHE A 220 -20.22 -2.10 21.29
CA PHE A 220 -19.35 -1.90 22.45
C PHE A 220 -17.98 -1.28 22.09
N SER A 221 -17.98 -0.39 21.11
CA SER A 221 -16.76 0.25 20.62
C SER A 221 -16.12 1.10 21.72
N LYS A 222 -14.81 0.98 21.90
CA LYS A 222 -14.05 1.79 22.88
C LYS A 222 -13.59 3.12 22.29
N ALA A 223 -13.31 3.13 20.99
CA ALA A 223 -12.89 4.29 20.22
C ALA A 223 -13.35 4.18 18.75
N ALA A 224 -13.33 5.30 18.03
CA ALA A 224 -13.56 5.37 16.61
C ALA A 224 -12.58 6.34 15.94
N CYS A 225 -12.20 6.04 14.70
CA CYS A 225 -11.33 6.87 13.89
C CYS A 225 -11.99 7.10 12.52
N LEU A 226 -12.34 8.34 12.23
CA LEU A 226 -12.93 8.77 10.96
C LEU A 226 -11.81 9.16 9.99
N VAL A 227 -11.87 8.68 8.75
CA VAL A 227 -10.99 9.10 7.65
C VAL A 227 -11.86 9.58 6.49
N VAL A 228 -11.71 10.85 6.07
CA VAL A 228 -12.56 11.44 5.02
C VAL A 228 -11.76 12.37 4.11
N PRO A 229 -11.77 12.18 2.78
CA PRO A 229 -11.10 13.09 1.86
C PRO A 229 -11.80 14.46 1.82
N LYS A 230 -11.04 15.55 1.80
CA LYS A 230 -11.59 16.93 1.82
C LYS A 230 -12.52 17.20 0.64
N ASN A 231 -12.20 16.66 -0.53
CA ASN A 231 -12.88 16.96 -1.78
C ASN A 231 -14.34 16.46 -1.87
N ILE A 232 -14.72 15.43 -1.12
CA ILE A 232 -16.12 14.93 -1.12
C ILE A 232 -17.01 15.69 -0.15
N ILE A 233 -16.44 16.41 0.81
CA ILE A 233 -17.22 16.96 1.93
C ILE A 233 -17.95 18.22 1.46
N SER A 234 -19.18 18.04 0.99
CA SER A 234 -20.02 19.16 0.58
C SER A 234 -20.64 19.87 1.78
N TYR A 235 -20.86 19.14 2.88
CA TYR A 235 -21.32 19.63 4.17
C TYR A 235 -20.81 18.73 5.32
N PRO A 236 -20.43 19.28 6.49
CA PRO A 236 -20.31 20.70 6.81
C PRO A 236 -18.99 21.28 6.29
N GLN A 237 -18.99 22.51 5.75
CA GLN A 237 -17.80 23.13 5.16
C GLN A 237 -16.94 23.88 6.18
N VAL A 238 -16.63 23.24 7.31
CA VAL A 238 -15.94 23.88 8.45
C VAL A 238 -14.57 24.45 8.11
N TRP A 239 -13.84 23.86 7.17
CA TRP A 239 -12.57 24.36 6.65
C TRP A 239 -12.70 25.51 5.62
N LYS A 240 -13.91 26.03 5.38
CA LYS A 240 -14.09 27.28 4.61
C LYS A 240 -14.35 28.49 5.51
N GLY A 241 -14.20 28.33 6.83
CA GLY A 241 -14.43 29.39 7.82
C GLY A 241 -13.56 30.64 7.61
N GLN A 242 -14.04 31.78 8.12
CA GLN A 242 -13.33 33.06 8.17
C GLN A 242 -12.86 33.39 9.60
N GLY A 243 -11.93 34.34 9.75
CA GLY A 243 -11.46 34.82 11.05
C GLY A 243 -10.58 33.81 11.80
N SER A 244 -10.88 33.53 13.07
CA SER A 244 -10.14 32.55 13.89
C SER A 244 -10.27 31.10 13.38
N ARG A 245 -11.23 30.83 12.49
CA ARG A 245 -11.43 29.54 11.81
C ARG A 245 -10.82 29.50 10.40
N LYS A 246 -9.88 30.42 10.12
CA LYS A 246 -9.26 30.53 8.80
C LYS A 246 -8.47 29.27 8.49
N TRP A 247 -8.80 28.68 7.35
CA TRP A 247 -8.10 27.51 6.84
C TRP A 247 -6.66 27.83 6.44
N LYS A 248 -5.71 27.18 7.12
CA LYS A 248 -4.27 27.42 6.93
C LYS A 248 -3.66 26.69 5.72
N HIS A 249 -4.31 25.64 5.22
CA HIS A 249 -3.79 24.82 4.11
C HIS A 249 -4.21 25.30 2.71
N GLY A 250 -4.73 26.53 2.58
CA GLY A 250 -5.12 27.09 1.27
C GLY A 250 -5.98 26.13 0.43
N GLN A 251 -5.60 25.94 -0.83
CA GLN A 251 -6.29 25.03 -1.75
C GLN A 251 -5.71 23.61 -1.76
N HIS A 252 -4.76 23.28 -0.87
CA HIS A 252 -4.21 21.93 -0.81
C HIS A 252 -5.32 20.91 -0.54
N ASP A 253 -5.31 19.84 -1.33
CA ASP A 253 -6.18 18.68 -1.12
C ASP A 253 -5.61 17.83 0.02
N GLY A 254 -6.32 16.77 0.40
CA GLY A 254 -5.91 15.88 1.48
C GLY A 254 -7.12 15.24 2.13
N PHE A 255 -6.92 14.75 3.34
CA PHE A 255 -8.00 14.10 4.09
C PHE A 255 -7.94 14.44 5.57
N PHE A 256 -9.11 14.43 6.18
CA PHE A 256 -9.28 14.59 7.61
C PHE A 256 -9.20 13.24 8.29
N VAL A 257 -8.59 13.24 9.47
CA VAL A 257 -8.63 12.14 10.42
C VAL A 257 -9.22 12.67 11.73
N GLN A 258 -10.33 12.12 12.20
CA GLN A 258 -10.91 12.49 13.49
C GLN A 258 -10.96 11.26 14.39
N TYR A 259 -10.16 11.28 15.46
CA TYR A 259 -10.16 10.25 16.49
C TYR A 259 -11.06 10.64 17.65
N GLU A 260 -11.78 9.65 18.17
CA GLU A 260 -12.64 9.86 19.31
C GLU A 260 -12.72 8.62 20.20
N SER A 261 -12.66 8.87 21.51
CA SER A 261 -12.94 7.91 22.58
C SER A 261 -13.78 8.60 23.65
N HIS A 262 -14.09 7.87 24.72
CA HIS A 262 -14.86 8.41 25.86
C HIS A 262 -14.15 9.54 26.63
N PHE A 263 -12.82 9.67 26.50
CA PHE A 263 -11.99 10.59 27.30
C PHE A 263 -11.16 11.57 26.45
N MET A 264 -11.14 11.38 25.12
CA MET A 264 -10.32 12.16 24.21
C MET A 264 -10.96 12.29 22.83
N ARG A 265 -10.79 13.47 22.24
CA ARG A 265 -11.19 13.76 20.87
C ARG A 265 -10.16 14.65 20.22
N LYS A 266 -9.70 14.27 19.04
CA LYS A 266 -8.67 15.00 18.28
C LYS A 266 -8.99 14.91 16.80
N ILE A 267 -8.53 15.91 16.06
CA ILE A 267 -8.69 15.96 14.61
C ILE A 267 -7.37 16.42 13.99
N TRP A 268 -7.04 15.79 12.87
CA TRP A 268 -5.92 16.12 12.03
C TRP A 268 -6.38 16.34 10.60
N PHE A 269 -5.61 17.15 9.89
CA PHE A 269 -5.66 17.20 8.43
C PHE A 269 -4.31 16.78 7.89
N ILE A 270 -4.31 15.81 6.97
CA ILE A 270 -3.10 15.36 6.29
C ILE A 270 -3.16 15.95 4.89
N ALA A 271 -2.36 17.00 4.67
CA ALA A 271 -2.31 17.70 3.40
C ALA A 271 -1.59 16.86 2.34
N SER A 272 -2.16 16.85 1.13
CA SER A 272 -1.58 16.28 -0.06
C SER A 272 -0.71 17.31 -0.77
N THR A 273 0.55 16.98 -0.95
CA THR A 273 1.54 17.78 -1.68
C THR A 273 2.00 17.03 -2.92
N ASN A 274 2.44 17.76 -3.96
CA ASN A 274 3.02 17.15 -5.15
C ASN A 274 4.52 17.46 -5.16
N GLU A 275 5.36 16.46 -4.93
CA GLU A 275 6.81 16.58 -5.04
C GLU A 275 7.30 15.66 -6.16
N LYS A 276 8.04 16.22 -7.13
CA LYS A 276 8.62 15.47 -8.26
C LYS A 276 7.57 14.63 -9.04
N GLY A 277 6.33 15.11 -9.13
CA GLY A 277 5.25 14.40 -9.84
C GLY A 277 4.65 13.24 -9.04
N GLN A 278 4.90 13.17 -7.73
CA GLN A 278 4.29 12.20 -6.82
C GLN A 278 3.41 12.92 -5.81
N THR A 279 2.20 12.39 -5.61
CA THR A 279 1.27 12.83 -4.57
C THR A 279 1.70 12.23 -3.23
N LEU A 280 1.98 13.10 -2.25
CA LEU A 280 2.53 12.71 -0.96
C LEU A 280 1.73 13.35 0.18
N CYS A 281 1.41 12.51 1.15
CA CYS A 281 0.82 12.84 2.44
C CYS A 281 1.78 12.35 3.52
N ARG A 282 2.26 13.23 4.40
CA ARG A 282 3.25 12.86 5.43
C ARG A 282 2.81 13.31 6.81
N ASP A 283 2.83 14.62 7.03
CA ASP A 283 2.70 15.18 8.37
C ASP A 283 1.21 15.45 8.70
N PRO A 284 0.68 14.87 9.80
CA PRO A 284 -0.66 15.19 10.25
C PRO A 284 -0.66 16.52 11.01
N ASP A 285 -1.37 17.52 10.47
CA ASP A 285 -1.57 18.80 11.12
C ASP A 285 -2.71 18.72 12.12
N VAL A 286 -2.42 18.93 13.40
CA VAL A 286 -3.45 19.03 14.45
C VAL A 286 -4.36 20.23 14.18
N LEU A 287 -5.67 20.02 14.25
CA LEU A 287 -6.69 21.06 14.13
C LEU A 287 -7.47 21.24 15.44
N ASP A 288 -8.05 22.43 15.60
CA ASP A 288 -9.01 22.69 16.68
C ASP A 288 -10.32 21.95 16.39
N ILE A 289 -10.68 21.01 17.27
CA ILE A 289 -11.89 20.20 17.17
C ILE A 289 -13.18 21.03 17.26
N GLY A 290 -13.20 22.12 18.05
CA GLY A 290 -14.38 22.97 18.18
C GLY A 290 -14.65 23.82 16.93
N ALA A 291 -13.62 24.05 16.12
CA ALA A 291 -13.71 24.82 14.89
C ALA A 291 -13.85 23.94 13.64
N HIS A 292 -13.25 22.75 13.62
CA HIS A 292 -13.05 21.95 12.41
C HIS A 292 -13.64 20.54 12.47
N GLU A 293 -14.47 20.21 13.46
CA GLU A 293 -15.10 18.89 13.52
C GLU A 293 -15.83 18.51 12.23
N VAL A 294 -15.61 17.28 11.76
CA VAL A 294 -16.23 16.75 10.54
C VAL A 294 -17.50 16.00 10.88
N LEU A 295 -17.48 15.21 11.96
CA LEU A 295 -18.66 14.56 12.53
C LEU A 295 -18.81 14.99 13.99
N PRO A 296 -20.04 15.21 14.49
CA PRO A 296 -20.29 15.43 15.91
C PRO A 296 -19.80 14.26 16.77
N ARG A 297 -19.68 14.52 18.07
CA ARG A 297 -19.24 13.52 19.07
C ARG A 297 -20.07 12.23 18.98
N LEU A 298 -19.40 11.09 18.86
CA LEU A 298 -19.95 9.74 18.82
C LEU A 298 -20.08 9.10 20.21
N PHE A 299 -19.10 9.30 21.10
CA PHE A 299 -19.08 8.69 22.43
C PHE A 299 -19.58 9.68 23.48
N LYS A 300 -20.47 9.23 24.38
CA LYS A 300 -20.88 10.05 25.53
C LYS A 300 -19.69 10.18 26.49
N GLU A 301 -19.44 11.39 27.00
CA GLU A 301 -18.50 11.56 28.09
C GLU A 301 -19.02 10.79 29.30
N LYS A 302 -18.17 9.94 29.87
CA LYS A 302 -18.46 9.39 31.18
C LYS A 302 -18.25 10.52 32.20
N PRO A 303 -19.24 10.81 33.05
CA PRO A 303 -19.15 11.87 34.05
C PRO A 303 -18.04 11.61 35.07
#